data_AF-A0A3M2ETI6-F1
#
_entry.id   AF-A0A3M2ETI6-F1
#
_cell.length_a   1.000
_cell.length_b   1.000
_cell.length_c   1.000
_cell.angle_alpha   90.00
_cell.angle_beta   90.00
_cell.angle_gamma   90.00
#
_symmetry.space_group_name_H-M   'P 1'
#
loop_
_entity.id
_entity.type
_entity.pdbx_description
1 polymer ?
#
loop_
_entity_poly.entity_id
_entity_poly.type
_entity_poly.pdbx_seq_one_letter_code
_entity_poly.pdbx_strand_id
1 'polypeptide(L)'
;MSMDRLRTFARRLRWPFQSPIDPPCTMPTFRTHLTPNPNSIKITTDAGPFIDGGMLSFNTPTEAEGHALAELLFRTPGLAGVFIMPDFLTVTKQPAATWDDVLPTVKSILADYFGRAA
;
A
#
# COMPACT_ATOMS: atom_id res chain seq x y z
N MET A 1 1.49 32.41 63.43
CA MET A 1 1.04 32.16 62.04
C MET A 1 2.13 31.37 61.34
N SER A 2 1.97 30.06 61.20
CA SER A 2 2.13 29.37 59.92
C SER A 2 1.85 27.88 60.17
N MET A 3 0.80 27.42 59.52
CA MET A 3 0.23 26.09 59.57
C MET A 3 0.91 25.16 58.57
N ASP A 4 0.86 23.87 58.90
CA ASP A 4 0.88 22.72 58.00
C ASP A 4 2.15 22.45 57.17
N ARG A 5 2.75 21.26 57.37
CA ARG A 5 2.39 20.07 56.56
C ARG A 5 2.74 18.77 57.27
N LEU A 6 1.69 18.03 57.62
CA LEU A 6 1.74 16.67 58.14
C LEU A 6 2.06 15.65 57.04
N ARG A 7 2.73 14.59 57.48
CA ARG A 7 2.98 13.33 56.77
C ARG A 7 1.66 12.58 56.59
N THR A 8 1.29 12.20 55.36
CA THR A 8 0.17 11.26 55.10
C THR A 8 0.39 10.44 53.81
N PHE A 9 0.65 9.14 54.03
CA PHE A 9 0.18 7.96 53.29
C PHE A 9 0.52 7.72 51.80
N ALA A 10 1.27 6.64 51.59
CA ALA A 10 1.24 5.81 50.40
C ALA A 10 -0.13 5.12 50.21
N ARG A 11 -0.78 5.31 49.05
CA ARG A 11 -1.54 4.26 48.35
C ARG A 11 -2.08 4.77 47.01
N ARG A 12 -2.07 3.83 46.05
CA ARG A 12 -3.02 3.65 44.94
C ARG A 12 -2.48 3.97 43.54
N LEU A 13 -1.88 2.93 42.95
CA LEU A 13 -1.91 2.64 41.51
C LEU A 13 -3.28 3.00 40.91
N ARG A 14 -3.28 3.94 39.96
CA ARG A 14 -4.17 3.98 38.78
C ARG A 14 -3.72 5.12 37.88
N TRP A 15 -2.82 4.78 36.97
CA TRP A 15 -2.44 5.61 35.83
C TRP A 15 -3.22 5.10 34.61
N PRO A 16 -3.99 5.93 33.88
CA PRO A 16 -4.41 5.60 32.53
C PRO A 16 -3.87 6.68 31.59
N PHE A 17 -2.58 6.61 31.28
CA PHE A 17 -2.12 7.17 30.01
C PHE A 17 -1.82 5.97 29.13
N GLN A 18 -2.79 5.65 28.28
CA GLN A 18 -2.59 4.74 27.16
C GLN A 18 -1.29 5.14 26.49
N SER A 19 -0.37 4.18 26.36
CA SER A 19 0.68 4.29 25.38
C SER A 19 0.06 4.79 24.07
N PRO A 20 0.64 5.78 23.37
CA PRO A 20 0.32 5.88 21.97
C PRO A 20 0.64 4.49 21.42
N ILE A 21 -0.38 3.77 20.98
CA ILE A 21 -0.18 2.61 20.14
C ILE A 21 0.50 3.24 18.93
N ASP A 22 1.83 3.17 18.86
CA ASP A 22 2.49 3.24 17.57
C ASP A 22 1.63 2.35 16.67
N PRO A 23 1.08 2.87 15.55
CA PRO A 23 0.34 1.99 14.67
C PRO A 23 1.22 0.77 14.47
N PRO A 24 0.69 -0.47 14.61
CA PRO A 24 1.52 -1.63 14.29
C PRO A 24 2.16 -1.30 12.95
N CYS A 25 3.47 -1.53 12.78
CA CYS A 25 4.13 -1.39 11.49
C CYS A 25 3.39 -2.36 10.55
N THR A 26 2.27 -1.89 10.02
CA THR A 26 1.20 -2.72 9.46
C THR A 26 1.57 -2.76 8.02
N MET A 27 1.86 -3.97 7.56
CA MET A 27 2.17 -4.16 6.15
C MET A 27 1.03 -3.55 5.33
N PRO A 28 1.37 -2.79 4.28
CA PRO A 28 0.36 -2.11 3.49
C PRO A 28 -0.67 -3.10 2.95
N THR A 29 -1.94 -2.72 3.06
CA THR A 29 -3.05 -3.54 2.58
C THR A 29 -3.33 -3.21 1.12
N PHE A 30 -3.40 -4.23 0.27
CA PHE A 30 -3.76 -4.08 -1.16
C PHE A 30 -5.15 -4.63 -1.43
N ARG A 31 -6.09 -3.77 -1.81
CA ARG A 31 -7.48 -4.15 -2.12
C ARG A 31 -7.69 -4.16 -3.63
N THR A 32 -8.28 -5.25 -4.12
CA THR A 32 -8.61 -5.44 -5.54
C THR A 32 -10.09 -5.16 -5.78
N HIS A 33 -10.39 -4.36 -6.80
CA HIS A 33 -11.73 -4.00 -7.24
C HIS A 33 -11.91 -4.41 -8.70
N LEU A 34 -13.01 -5.12 -8.97
CA LEU A 34 -13.36 -5.49 -10.32
C LEU A 34 -13.73 -4.25 -11.14
N THR A 35 -13.42 -4.28 -12.42
CA THR A 35 -13.87 -3.28 -13.39
C THR A 35 -14.85 -3.92 -14.36
N PRO A 36 -15.62 -3.14 -15.13
CA PRO A 36 -16.46 -3.70 -16.20
C PRO A 36 -15.65 -4.49 -17.25
N ASN A 37 -14.34 -4.24 -17.37
CA ASN A 37 -13.45 -5.03 -18.19
C ASN A 37 -12.94 -6.25 -17.39
N PRO A 38 -13.27 -7.50 -17.77
CA PRO A 38 -12.81 -8.70 -17.05
C PRO A 38 -11.29 -8.89 -17.09
N ASN A 39 -10.61 -8.25 -18.04
CA ASN A 39 -9.15 -8.27 -18.15
C ASN A 39 -8.47 -7.15 -17.36
N SER A 40 -9.22 -6.28 -16.67
CA SER A 40 -8.64 -5.21 -15.86
C SER A 40 -9.14 -5.24 -14.41
N ILE A 41 -8.22 -5.05 -13.48
CA ILE A 41 -8.51 -4.92 -12.05
C ILE A 41 -7.91 -3.63 -11.53
N LYS A 42 -8.69 -2.91 -10.72
CA LYS A 42 -8.22 -1.74 -9.98
C LYS A 42 -7.69 -2.17 -8.62
N ILE A 43 -6.56 -1.62 -8.21
CA ILE A 43 -5.89 -1.88 -6.95
C ILE A 43 -5.76 -0.57 -6.19
N THR A 44 -6.12 -0.58 -4.92
CA THR A 44 -5.95 0.53 -3.99
C THR A 44 -5.11 0.09 -2.80
N THR A 45 -4.44 1.04 -2.16
CA THR A 45 -3.60 0.78 -0.99
C THR A 45 -3.68 1.92 0.02
N ASP A 46 -3.37 1.61 1.27
CA ASP A 46 -3.17 2.55 2.38
C ASP A 46 -1.70 2.94 2.57
N ALA A 47 -0.79 2.41 1.74
CA ALA A 47 0.66 2.68 1.82
C ALA A 47 1.04 4.13 1.49
N GLY A 48 0.19 4.85 0.77
CA GLY A 48 0.48 6.16 0.19
C GLY A 48 0.20 6.21 -1.31
N PRO A 49 0.49 7.36 -1.95
CA PRO A 49 0.23 7.54 -3.36
C PRO A 49 1.19 6.71 -4.24
N PHE A 50 0.70 6.20 -5.38
CA PHE A 50 1.55 5.48 -6.35
C PHE A 50 2.48 6.42 -7.13
N ILE A 51 2.04 7.66 -7.34
CA ILE A 51 2.76 8.76 -8.01
C ILE A 51 2.37 10.08 -7.36
N ASP A 52 3.22 11.10 -7.44
CA ASP A 52 2.97 12.42 -6.81
C ASP A 52 1.79 13.19 -7.43
N GLY A 53 1.45 12.91 -8.69
CA GLY A 53 0.35 13.56 -9.39
C GLY A 53 0.21 13.14 -10.85
N GLY A 54 -0.89 13.57 -11.48
CA GLY A 54 -1.19 13.28 -12.88
C GLY A 54 -1.69 11.85 -13.12
N MET A 55 -1.46 11.34 -14.33
CA MET A 55 -1.76 9.96 -14.70
C MET A 55 -0.66 9.42 -15.61
N LEU A 56 -0.34 8.15 -15.45
CA LEU A 56 0.59 7.43 -16.33
C LEU A 56 -0.09 6.18 -16.88
N SER A 57 0.16 5.87 -18.13
CA SER A 57 -0.37 4.69 -18.80
C SER A 57 0.71 4.05 -19.65
N PHE A 58 0.86 2.74 -19.50
CA PHE A 58 1.84 1.94 -20.22
C PHE A 58 1.15 0.70 -20.78
N ASN A 59 1.31 0.45 -22.07
CA ASN A 59 0.76 -0.71 -22.77
C ASN A 59 1.86 -1.69 -23.21
N THR A 60 3.12 -1.32 -23.04
CA THR A 60 4.27 -2.19 -23.35
C THR A 60 5.36 -2.03 -22.29
N PRO A 61 6.22 -3.06 -22.12
CA PRO A 61 7.38 -2.96 -21.23
C PRO A 61 8.34 -1.85 -21.67
N THR A 62 8.49 -1.60 -22.98
CA THR A 62 9.36 -0.53 -23.51
C THR A 62 8.84 0.87 -23.14
N GLU A 63 7.53 1.09 -23.16
CA GLU A 63 6.95 2.37 -22.69
C GLU A 63 7.18 2.61 -21.20
N ALA A 64 7.31 1.53 -20.42
CA ALA A 64 7.53 1.60 -18.97
C ALA A 64 9.00 1.85 -18.58
N GLU A 65 9.93 1.79 -19.53
CA GLU A 65 11.35 2.05 -19.28
C GLU A 65 11.57 3.43 -18.64
N GLY A 66 12.32 3.46 -17.54
CA GLY A 66 12.55 4.64 -16.71
C GLY A 66 11.54 4.85 -15.58
N HIS A 67 10.44 4.09 -15.52
CA HIS A 67 9.47 4.15 -14.43
C HIS A 67 9.56 2.93 -13.51
N ALA A 68 10.25 3.09 -12.37
CA ALA A 68 10.62 2.00 -11.45
C ALA A 68 9.50 1.01 -11.13
N LEU A 69 8.31 1.49 -10.72
CA LEU A 69 7.19 0.60 -10.40
C LEU A 69 6.62 -0.11 -11.64
N ALA A 70 6.57 0.57 -12.78
CA ALA A 70 5.95 0.03 -13.97
C ALA A 70 6.83 -1.06 -14.58
N GLU A 71 8.14 -0.82 -14.65
CA GLU A 71 9.12 -1.84 -15.05
C GLU A 71 9.02 -3.11 -14.21
N LEU A 72 8.89 -2.98 -12.88
CA LEU A 72 8.73 -4.13 -12.00
C LEU A 72 7.44 -4.88 -12.30
N LEU A 73 6.32 -4.17 -12.50
CA LEU A 73 5.03 -4.79 -12.81
C LEU A 73 5.06 -5.56 -14.13
N PHE A 74 5.69 -5.02 -15.18
CA PHE A 74 5.83 -5.70 -16.47
C PHE A 74 6.71 -6.95 -16.46
N ARG A 75 7.44 -7.22 -15.37
CA ARG A 75 8.09 -8.53 -15.15
C ARG A 75 7.07 -9.64 -14.87
N THR A 76 5.83 -9.30 -14.54
CA THR A 76 4.75 -10.26 -14.33
C THR A 76 4.32 -10.87 -15.66
N PRO A 77 4.47 -12.20 -15.86
CA PRO A 77 4.03 -12.86 -17.08
C PRO A 77 2.53 -12.67 -17.31
N GLY A 78 2.15 -12.37 -18.54
CA GLY A 78 0.75 -12.19 -18.91
C GLY A 78 0.15 -10.83 -18.52
N LEU A 79 0.95 -9.87 -18.04
CA LEU A 79 0.52 -8.48 -17.91
C LEU A 79 0.56 -7.78 -19.27
N ALA A 80 -0.50 -7.05 -19.62
CA ALA A 80 -0.66 -6.36 -20.89
C ALA A 80 -0.60 -4.83 -20.76
N GLY A 81 -0.95 -4.28 -19.58
CA GLY A 81 -0.90 -2.84 -19.39
C GLY A 81 -1.03 -2.44 -17.92
N VAL A 82 -0.54 -1.24 -17.63
CA VAL A 82 -0.56 -0.62 -16.31
C VAL A 82 -1.00 0.82 -16.45
N PHE A 83 -1.99 1.21 -15.67
CA PHE A 83 -2.45 2.59 -15.55
C PHE A 83 -2.32 3.03 -14.09
N ILE A 84 -1.63 4.14 -13.85
CA ILE A 84 -1.26 4.59 -12.52
C ILE A 84 -1.82 6.00 -12.30
N MET A 85 -2.52 6.16 -11.19
CA MET A 85 -2.91 7.45 -10.62
C MET A 85 -2.52 7.48 -9.14
N PRO A 86 -2.48 8.66 -8.50
CA PRO A 86 -2.05 8.78 -7.11
C PRO A 86 -2.78 7.80 -6.17
N ASP A 87 -4.11 7.72 -6.27
CA ASP A 87 -4.93 6.91 -5.34
C ASP A 87 -5.08 5.44 -5.75
N PHE A 88 -4.82 5.10 -7.02
CA PHE A 88 -5.04 3.75 -7.50
C PHE A 88 -4.21 3.37 -8.71
N LEU A 89 -4.01 2.06 -8.83
CA LEU A 89 -3.34 1.44 -9.95
C LEU A 89 -4.29 0.45 -10.62
N THR A 90 -4.41 0.48 -11.93
CA THR A 90 -5.13 -0.52 -12.71
C THR A 90 -4.13 -1.38 -13.46
N VAL A 91 -4.23 -2.70 -13.26
CA VAL A 91 -3.51 -3.69 -14.05
C VAL A 91 -4.45 -4.29 -15.08
N THR A 92 -3.94 -4.46 -16.30
CA THR A 92 -4.63 -5.17 -17.38
C THR A 92 -3.82 -6.39 -17.74
N LYS A 93 -4.44 -7.57 -17.70
CA LYS A 93 -3.82 -8.84 -18.11
C LYS A 93 -4.09 -9.12 -19.59
N GLN A 94 -3.27 -9.98 -20.16
CA GLN A 94 -3.54 -10.60 -21.46
C GLN A 94 -4.77 -11.51 -21.37
N PRO A 95 -5.56 -11.67 -22.44
CA PRO A 95 -6.73 -12.52 -22.43
C PRO A 95 -6.45 -13.98 -22.06
N ALA A 96 -5.28 -14.50 -22.45
CA ALA A 96 -4.85 -15.87 -22.18
C ALA A 96 -4.33 -16.10 -20.75
N ALA A 97 -4.04 -15.04 -19.98
CA ALA A 97 -3.53 -15.14 -18.63
C ALA A 97 -4.67 -15.27 -17.60
N THR A 98 -4.38 -15.90 -16.44
CA THR A 98 -5.31 -16.01 -15.32
C THR A 98 -4.97 -15.02 -14.21
N TRP A 99 -5.97 -14.60 -13.43
CA TRP A 99 -5.72 -13.72 -12.29
C TRP A 99 -5.02 -14.43 -11.14
N ASP A 100 -5.17 -15.76 -11.03
CA ASP A 100 -4.47 -16.59 -10.04
C ASP A 100 -2.94 -16.56 -10.23
N ASP A 101 -2.45 -16.37 -11.46
CA ASP A 101 -1.01 -16.24 -11.75
C ASP A 101 -0.53 -14.78 -11.62
N VAL A 102 -1.33 -13.83 -12.12
CA VAL A 102 -0.95 -12.41 -12.23
C VAL A 102 -1.05 -11.69 -10.88
N LEU A 103 -2.15 -11.84 -10.14
CA LEU A 103 -2.40 -11.04 -8.93
C LEU A 103 -1.41 -11.30 -7.79
N PRO A 104 -1.01 -12.55 -7.47
CA PRO A 104 -0.04 -12.78 -6.40
C PRO A 104 1.30 -12.11 -6.70
N THR A 105 1.76 -12.19 -7.94
CA THR A 105 3.01 -11.56 -8.41
C THR A 105 2.93 -10.04 -8.31
N VAL A 106 1.84 -9.44 -8.83
CA VAL A 106 1.59 -7.99 -8.73
C VAL A 106 1.57 -7.54 -7.26
N LYS A 107 0.82 -8.22 -6.39
CA LYS A 107 0.75 -7.87 -4.96
C LYS A 107 2.11 -7.99 -4.26
N SER A 108 2.91 -9.00 -4.60
CA SER A 108 4.27 -9.15 -4.07
C SER A 108 5.16 -7.98 -4.49
N ILE A 109 5.09 -7.56 -5.75
CA ILE A 109 5.84 -6.40 -6.27
C ILE A 109 5.40 -5.12 -5.55
N LEU A 110 4.09 -4.91 -5.37
CA LEU A 110 3.58 -3.74 -4.67
C LEU A 110 4.03 -3.72 -3.20
N ALA A 111 3.91 -4.85 -2.49
CA ALA A 111 4.33 -4.96 -1.09
C ALA A 111 5.82 -4.66 -0.93
N ASP A 112 6.65 -5.17 -1.83
CA ASP A 112 8.09 -4.93 -1.84
C ASP A 112 8.43 -3.47 -2.24
N TYR A 113 7.75 -2.90 -3.23
CA TYR A 113 7.94 -1.50 -3.64
C TYR A 113 7.65 -0.53 -2.49
N PHE A 114 6.51 -0.69 -1.82
CA PHE A 114 6.14 0.16 -0.68
C PHE A 114 6.89 -0.21 0.61
N GLY A 115 7.36 -1.45 0.76
CA GLY A 115 8.17 -1.89 1.91
C GLY A 115 9.62 -1.39 1.85
N ARG A 116 10.16 -1.14 0.66
CA ARG A 116 11.48 -0.48 0.46
C ARG A 116 11.42 1.04 0.64
N ALA A 117 10.23 1.64 0.51
CA ALA A 117 10.02 3.07 0.61
C ALA A 117 9.91 3.56 2.08
N ALA A 118 10.13 2.67 3.06
CA ALA A 118 10.08 2.94 4.49
C ALA A 118 11.48 3.13 5.10
#